data_AF-A0A9D4L827-F1
#
_entry.id   AF-A0A9D4L827-F1
#
_cell.length_a   1.000
_cell.length_b   1.000
_cell.length_c   1.000
_cell.angle_alpha   90.00
_cell.angle_beta   90.00
_cell.angle_gamma   90.00
#
_symmetry.space_group_name_H-M   'P 1'
#
loop_
_entity.id
_entity.type
_entity.pdbx_description
1 polymer ?
#
loop_
_entity_poly.entity_id
_entity_poly.type
_entity_poly.pdbx_seq_one_letter_code
_entity_poly.pdbx_strand_id
1 'polypeptide(L)'
;MATGGKHAQELKGSDQVIDFSCTFCSENEGLTTEAQFYCKECVKCFCTECVILHNGLYKKHVVSGREEKDEWPVNESNLGLEKCDQHPDKDIELFCEDHSQLCCLLCQFTNHRLCDVVFVAEKEQGFQPTVDTQAIIANIESQLIHVKEMMSFRDKKNISSQESYKKTSEDIKALRKHFEEMFDKIEKNTIRDLDNKMEELKDTLKSDMENLSQVDVNLKRINAAISAQTRKGYPLTFMMEMKYMNIMSTSESILDDLDEGNDAVITFECNPEIESFVDQIMSFGQFCISKSPSTTPVYISPKHIDQHCIRMSHERVCDIRGICELSDGTLVIADRTNISIKVLDDKYNVVHHMTLAFPPNDICCVSSTKVAVAMNSMTGGQIIILNVTTKNVTVENTYEFKHNALASP
;
A
#
# COMPACT_ATOMS: atom_id res chain seq x y z
N MET A 1 35.38 13.49 -20.23
CA MET A 1 35.97 12.26 -19.66
C MET A 1 34.99 11.69 -18.65
N ALA A 2 34.63 10.42 -18.81
CA ALA A 2 33.85 9.53 -17.91
C ALA A 2 32.47 10.04 -17.41
N THR A 3 31.34 9.76 -18.09
CA THR A 3 30.52 8.51 -18.07
C THR A 3 29.99 8.10 -16.69
N GLY A 4 28.67 8.10 -16.53
CA GLY A 4 27.99 7.55 -15.35
C GLY A 4 26.47 7.54 -15.45
N GLY A 5 25.94 7.08 -16.60
CA GLY A 5 24.52 6.73 -16.72
C GLY A 5 24.22 5.48 -15.88
N LYS A 6 23.13 5.51 -15.12
CA LYS A 6 22.56 4.29 -14.51
C LYS A 6 21.30 3.92 -15.28
N HIS A 7 21.44 2.78 -15.96
CA HIS A 7 20.41 1.99 -16.61
C HIS A 7 19.15 1.85 -15.76
N ALA A 8 18.04 2.39 -16.27
CA ALA A 8 16.75 1.76 -16.07
C ALA A 8 16.73 0.52 -16.97
N GLN A 9 16.98 -0.63 -16.36
CA GLN A 9 16.89 -1.92 -17.04
C GLN A 9 15.40 -2.24 -17.16
N GLU A 10 14.81 -1.87 -18.30
CA GLU A 10 13.53 -2.41 -18.75
C GLU A 10 13.69 -3.93 -18.87
N LEU A 11 13.08 -4.67 -17.94
CA LEU A 11 12.86 -6.10 -18.04
C LEU A 11 11.88 -6.34 -19.20
N LYS A 12 12.41 -6.48 -20.41
CA LYS A 12 11.75 -7.16 -21.52
C LYS A 12 11.94 -8.66 -21.35
N GLY A 13 10.84 -9.40 -21.50
CA GLY A 13 10.82 -10.86 -21.57
C GLY A 13 9.85 -11.49 -20.58
N SER A 14 8.54 -11.18 -20.69
CA SER A 14 7.60 -12.28 -20.49
C SER A 14 7.69 -13.10 -21.77
N ASP A 15 8.32 -14.27 -21.71
CA ASP A 15 8.06 -15.29 -22.73
C ASP A 15 6.54 -15.45 -22.78
N GLN A 16 5.94 -14.97 -23.86
CA GLN A 16 4.52 -15.19 -24.10
C GLN A 16 4.38 -16.71 -24.23
N VAL A 17 3.79 -17.33 -23.22
CA VAL A 17 3.42 -18.75 -23.28
C VAL A 17 2.43 -18.85 -24.44
N ILE A 18 2.87 -19.43 -25.55
CA ILE A 18 2.04 -19.67 -26.72
C ILE A 18 1.17 -20.88 -26.38
N ASP A 19 -0.11 -20.65 -26.10
CA ASP A 19 -1.06 -21.72 -25.72
C ASP A 19 -1.24 -22.75 -26.85
N PHE A 20 -1.18 -22.33 -28.12
CA PHE A 20 -1.34 -23.20 -29.29
C PHE A 20 -0.36 -22.83 -30.41
N SER A 21 0.44 -23.79 -30.87
CA SER A 21 1.38 -23.62 -31.97
C SER A 21 0.84 -24.21 -33.28
N CYS A 22 1.20 -23.60 -34.41
CA CYS A 22 0.89 -24.13 -35.73
C CYS A 22 1.56 -25.51 -35.93
N THR A 23 0.74 -26.54 -36.12
CA THR A 23 1.19 -27.93 -36.27
C THR A 23 2.10 -28.10 -37.48
N PHE A 24 1.76 -27.47 -38.62
CA PHE A 24 2.53 -27.58 -39.85
C PHE A 24 3.91 -26.90 -39.75
N CYS A 25 3.98 -25.69 -39.16
CA CYS A 25 5.25 -24.98 -38.97
C CYS A 25 6.16 -25.71 -37.97
N SER A 26 5.58 -26.31 -36.94
CA SER A 26 6.32 -27.12 -35.96
C SER A 26 6.91 -28.38 -36.61
N GLU A 27 6.11 -29.13 -37.37
CA GLU A 27 6.52 -30.40 -38.01
C GLU A 27 7.56 -30.21 -39.14
N ASN A 28 7.45 -29.16 -39.96
CA ASN A 28 8.30 -29.01 -41.15
C ASN A 28 9.47 -28.04 -40.98
N GLU A 29 9.33 -26.99 -40.18
CA GLU A 29 10.31 -25.90 -40.09
C GLU A 29 10.88 -25.71 -38.68
N GLY A 30 10.38 -26.46 -37.68
CA GLY A 30 10.80 -26.33 -36.28
C GLY A 30 10.42 -24.98 -35.67
N LEU A 31 9.45 -24.27 -36.26
CA LEU A 31 9.04 -22.93 -35.84
C LEU A 31 7.85 -22.99 -34.87
N THR A 32 7.97 -22.31 -33.73
CA THR A 32 6.89 -22.13 -32.75
C THR A 32 6.00 -20.93 -33.10
N THR A 33 5.39 -20.98 -34.28
CA THR A 33 4.45 -19.93 -34.73
C THR A 33 3.11 -20.09 -34.04
N GLU A 34 2.55 -19.02 -33.46
CA GLU A 34 1.23 -19.07 -32.80
C GLU A 34 0.12 -19.45 -33.79
N ALA A 35 -0.69 -20.44 -33.41
CA ALA A 35 -1.86 -20.85 -34.17
C ALA A 35 -3.03 -19.87 -33.97
N GLN A 36 -3.72 -19.57 -35.06
CA GLN A 36 -4.89 -18.68 -35.08
C GLN A 36 -6.17 -19.43 -35.49
N PHE A 37 -6.02 -20.66 -36.00
CA PHE A 37 -7.10 -21.48 -36.52
C PHE A 37 -6.94 -22.95 -36.15
N TYR A 38 -8.04 -23.68 -36.06
CA TYR A 38 -8.09 -25.12 -35.79
C TYR A 38 -9.05 -25.81 -36.76
N CYS A 39 -8.62 -26.91 -37.37
CA CYS A 39 -9.49 -27.73 -38.23
C CYS A 39 -9.98 -28.96 -37.46
N LYS A 40 -11.30 -29.14 -37.37
CA LYS A 40 -11.93 -30.24 -36.61
C LYS A 40 -11.68 -31.60 -37.27
N GLU A 41 -11.64 -31.66 -38.60
CA GLU A 41 -11.43 -32.91 -39.35
C GLU A 41 -9.97 -33.34 -39.39
N CYS A 42 -9.03 -32.39 -39.40
CA CYS A 42 -7.61 -32.69 -39.36
C CYS A 42 -7.06 -32.81 -37.94
N VAL A 43 -7.77 -32.31 -36.93
CA VAL A 43 -7.30 -32.21 -35.54
C VAL A 43 -5.93 -31.50 -35.47
N LYS A 44 -5.78 -30.41 -36.24
CA LYS A 44 -4.52 -29.65 -36.35
C LYS A 44 -4.76 -28.15 -36.22
N CYS A 45 -3.78 -27.48 -35.61
CA CYS A 45 -3.74 -26.03 -35.43
C CYS A 45 -2.92 -25.38 -36.54
N PHE A 46 -3.37 -24.25 -37.06
CA PHE A 46 -2.75 -23.55 -38.18
C PHE A 46 -2.55 -22.07 -37.87
N CYS A 47 -1.41 -21.52 -38.29
CA CYS A 47 -1.23 -20.07 -38.40
C CYS A 47 -2.01 -19.54 -39.61
N THR A 48 -2.08 -18.21 -39.73
CA THR A 48 -2.78 -17.52 -40.81
C THR A 48 -2.31 -17.91 -42.21
N GLU A 49 -1.03 -18.27 -42.37
CA GLU A 49 -0.48 -18.68 -43.67
C GLU A 49 -0.84 -20.13 -44.00
N CYS A 50 -0.66 -21.04 -43.04
CA CYS A 50 -0.93 -22.45 -43.25
C CYS A 50 -2.42 -22.76 -43.46
N VAL A 51 -3.33 -22.00 -42.85
CA VAL A 51 -4.78 -22.20 -43.04
C VAL A 51 -5.22 -21.87 -44.46
N ILE A 52 -4.57 -20.92 -45.13
CA ILE A 52 -4.87 -20.56 -46.52
C ILE A 52 -4.56 -21.73 -47.45
N LEU A 53 -3.40 -22.37 -47.26
CA LEU A 53 -2.99 -23.56 -48.00
C LEU A 53 -3.91 -24.75 -47.69
N HIS A 54 -4.21 -24.96 -46.40
CA HIS A 54 -5.14 -25.99 -45.96
C HIS A 54 -6.52 -25.86 -46.62
N ASN A 55 -7.12 -24.66 -46.59
CA ASN A 55 -8.44 -24.41 -47.18
C ASN A 55 -8.42 -24.50 -48.71
N GLY A 56 -7.28 -24.20 -49.35
CA GLY A 56 -7.09 -24.39 -50.79
C GLY A 56 -7.22 -25.86 -51.22
N LEU A 57 -6.69 -26.77 -50.40
CA LEU A 57 -6.67 -28.22 -50.65
C LEU A 57 -7.92 -28.92 -50.12
N TYR A 58 -8.41 -28.51 -48.95
CA TYR A 58 -9.48 -29.18 -48.20
C TYR A 58 -10.69 -28.26 -48.02
N LYS A 59 -11.32 -27.88 -49.14
CA LYS A 59 -12.46 -26.94 -49.19
C LYS A 59 -13.71 -27.34 -48.39
N LYS A 60 -13.78 -28.60 -47.93
CA LYS A 60 -14.93 -29.13 -47.18
C LYS A 60 -14.68 -29.23 -45.67
N HIS A 61 -13.45 -28.98 -45.21
CA HIS A 61 -13.13 -29.02 -43.79
C HIS A 61 -13.65 -27.77 -43.09
N VAL A 62 -14.11 -27.92 -41.85
CA VAL A 62 -14.58 -26.83 -41.00
C VAL A 62 -13.42 -26.36 -40.13
N VAL A 63 -13.09 -25.07 -40.29
CA VAL A 63 -12.01 -24.43 -39.53
C VAL A 63 -12.60 -23.42 -38.57
N SER A 64 -12.34 -23.61 -37.28
CA SER A 64 -12.69 -22.70 -36.19
C SER A 64 -11.57 -21.67 -35.98
N GLY A 65 -11.95 -20.41 -35.72
CA GLY A 65 -11.02 -19.32 -35.41
C GLY A 65 -10.70 -19.20 -33.92
N ARG A 66 -9.75 -18.34 -33.58
CA ARG A 66 -9.28 -18.09 -32.20
C ARG A 66 -10.38 -17.62 -31.23
N GLU A 67 -11.51 -17.14 -31.74
CA GLU A 67 -12.67 -16.78 -30.91
C GLU A 67 -13.35 -17.99 -30.28
N GLU A 68 -13.19 -19.18 -30.87
CA GLU A 68 -13.68 -20.47 -30.35
C GLU A 68 -12.56 -21.27 -29.67
N LYS A 69 -11.49 -20.61 -29.19
CA LYS A 69 -10.29 -21.28 -28.64
C LYS A 69 -10.58 -22.20 -27.44
N ASP A 70 -11.65 -21.94 -26.70
CA ASP A 70 -12.02 -22.74 -25.52
C ASP A 70 -12.60 -24.12 -25.93
N GLU A 71 -13.01 -24.27 -27.20
CA GLU A 71 -13.44 -25.55 -27.80
C GLU A 71 -12.29 -26.28 -28.50
N TRP A 72 -11.12 -25.66 -28.63
CA TRP A 72 -9.98 -26.34 -29.24
C TRP A 72 -9.48 -27.41 -28.26
N PRO A 73 -9.31 -28.66 -28.70
CA PRO A 73 -8.68 -29.66 -27.85
C PRO A 73 -7.31 -29.12 -27.44
N VAL A 74 -7.02 -29.15 -26.13
CA VAL A 74 -5.69 -28.83 -25.60
C VAL A 74 -4.71 -29.71 -26.36
N ASN A 75 -3.88 -29.09 -27.21
CA ASN A 75 -2.93 -29.70 -28.14
C ASN A 75 -2.78 -31.23 -27.91
N GLU A 76 -3.67 -32.04 -28.48
CA GLU A 76 -3.57 -33.50 -28.42
C GLU A 76 -2.27 -33.99 -29.09
N SER A 77 -1.63 -33.12 -29.86
CA SER A 77 -0.27 -33.26 -30.38
C SER A 77 0.80 -33.41 -29.30
N ASN A 78 0.52 -33.12 -28.02
CA ASN A 78 1.36 -33.49 -26.88
C ASN A 78 0.84 -34.70 -26.09
N LEU A 79 -0.40 -35.16 -26.34
CA LEU A 79 -0.96 -36.39 -25.75
C LEU A 79 -0.71 -37.63 -26.62
N GLY A 80 -0.39 -37.43 -27.90
CA GLY A 80 0.01 -38.48 -28.83
C GLY A 80 1.52 -38.74 -28.79
N LEU A 81 1.91 -39.74 -28.00
CA LEU A 81 3.27 -40.28 -27.83
C LEU A 81 4.17 -39.37 -26.97
N GLU A 82 4.04 -39.50 -25.65
CA GLU A 82 5.11 -39.05 -24.74
C GLU A 82 6.44 -39.63 -25.26
N LYS A 83 7.40 -38.74 -25.53
CA LYS A 83 8.73 -39.16 -25.94
C LYS A 83 9.49 -39.67 -24.72
N CYS A 84 10.31 -40.68 -24.92
CA CYS A 84 11.13 -41.19 -23.83
C CYS A 84 12.13 -40.12 -23.39
N ASP A 85 12.15 -39.80 -22.09
CA ASP A 85 13.09 -38.83 -21.51
C ASP A 85 14.56 -39.13 -21.82
N GLN A 86 14.91 -40.42 -21.95
CA GLN A 86 16.26 -40.88 -22.27
C GLN A 86 16.51 -40.98 -23.78
N HIS A 87 15.44 -41.08 -24.57
CA HIS A 87 15.50 -41.27 -26.02
C HIS A 87 14.43 -40.39 -26.69
N PRO A 88 14.68 -39.08 -26.86
CA PRO A 88 13.67 -38.11 -27.31
C PRO A 88 13.06 -38.39 -28.69
N ASP A 89 13.76 -39.16 -29.53
CA ASP A 89 13.29 -39.58 -30.86
C ASP A 89 12.42 -40.85 -30.83
N LYS A 90 12.21 -41.45 -29.65
CA LYS A 90 11.48 -42.71 -29.49
C LYS A 90 10.23 -42.50 -28.66
N ASP A 91 9.16 -43.11 -29.13
CA ASP A 91 7.88 -43.11 -28.47
C ASP A 91 7.87 -44.06 -27.27
N ILE A 92 7.16 -43.66 -26.22
CA ILE A 92 6.84 -44.52 -25.08
C ILE A 92 5.71 -45.46 -25.51
N GLU A 93 6.01 -46.76 -25.52
CA GLU A 93 5.05 -47.81 -25.92
C GLU A 93 5.00 -48.97 -24.90
N LEU A 94 5.93 -48.98 -23.94
CA LEU A 94 6.14 -50.07 -23.00
C LEU A 94 6.03 -49.58 -21.56
N PHE A 95 5.62 -50.47 -20.67
CA PHE A 95 5.59 -50.27 -19.22
C PHE A 95 6.41 -51.36 -18.54
N CYS A 96 7.38 -50.96 -17.72
CA CYS A 96 8.17 -51.89 -16.92
C CYS A 96 7.48 -52.13 -15.58
N GLU A 97 7.08 -53.38 -15.30
CA GLU A 97 6.37 -53.74 -14.07
C GLU A 97 7.29 -53.64 -12.84
N ASP A 98 8.53 -54.10 -12.97
CA ASP A 98 9.50 -54.12 -11.86
C ASP A 98 9.85 -52.72 -11.33
N HIS A 99 9.79 -51.71 -12.20
CA HIS A 99 10.10 -50.32 -11.86
C HIS A 99 8.89 -49.40 -11.83
N SER A 100 7.71 -49.92 -12.21
CA SER A 100 6.47 -49.14 -12.36
C SER A 100 6.64 -47.86 -13.19
N GLN A 101 7.32 -47.98 -14.33
CA GLN A 101 7.73 -46.84 -15.16
C GLN A 101 7.42 -47.06 -16.64
N LEU A 102 7.01 -45.98 -17.32
CA LEU A 102 6.86 -45.91 -18.77
C LEU A 102 8.22 -45.85 -19.48
N CYS A 103 8.39 -46.59 -20.58
CA CYS A 103 9.65 -46.67 -21.30
C CYS A 103 9.47 -46.94 -22.81
N CYS A 104 10.49 -46.65 -23.61
CA CYS A 104 10.53 -47.02 -25.03
C CYS A 104 11.24 -48.36 -25.26
N LEU A 105 11.13 -48.90 -26.47
CA LEU A 105 11.84 -50.12 -26.89
C LEU A 105 13.34 -50.08 -26.61
N LEU A 106 14.00 -48.93 -26.78
CA LEU A 106 15.44 -48.82 -26.52
C LEU A 106 15.76 -48.97 -25.02
N CYS A 107 14.94 -48.39 -24.14
CA CYS A 107 15.07 -48.55 -22.68
C CYS A 107 14.92 -50.01 -22.25
N GLN A 108 14.07 -50.80 -22.93
CA GLN A 108 13.96 -52.23 -22.68
C GLN A 108 15.29 -52.95 -22.91
N PHE A 109 16.01 -52.64 -23.99
CA PHE A 109 17.27 -53.31 -24.30
C PHE A 109 18.47 -52.80 -23.48
N THR A 110 18.42 -51.57 -22.97
CA THR A 110 19.53 -50.96 -22.23
C THR A 110 19.38 -51.11 -20.72
N ASN A 111 18.29 -50.58 -20.16
CA ASN A 111 18.13 -50.38 -18.72
C ASN A 111 17.18 -51.41 -18.08
N HIS A 112 16.24 -51.96 -18.86
CA HIS A 112 15.22 -52.89 -18.37
C HIS A 112 15.36 -54.31 -18.98
N ARG A 113 16.58 -54.70 -19.38
CA ARG A 113 16.85 -55.94 -20.12
C ARG A 113 16.46 -57.23 -19.38
N LEU A 114 16.50 -57.17 -18.05
CA LEU A 114 16.13 -58.29 -17.17
C LEU A 114 14.78 -58.06 -16.48
N CYS A 115 14.07 -57.01 -16.85
CA CYS A 115 12.82 -56.65 -16.20
C CYS A 115 11.62 -57.20 -16.95
N ASP A 116 10.50 -57.36 -16.24
CA ASP A 116 9.21 -57.61 -16.86
C ASP A 116 8.68 -56.32 -17.50
N VAL A 117 8.52 -56.33 -18.82
CA VAL A 117 8.17 -55.16 -19.63
C VAL A 117 7.08 -55.58 -20.61
N VAL A 118 5.93 -54.90 -20.53
CA VAL A 118 4.73 -55.19 -21.32
C VAL A 118 4.32 -53.98 -22.16
N PHE A 119 3.53 -54.18 -23.21
CA PHE A 119 3.00 -53.05 -23.96
C PHE A 119 1.96 -52.30 -23.12
N VAL A 120 1.98 -50.96 -23.18
CA VAL A 120 0.99 -50.12 -22.48
C VAL A 120 -0.43 -50.49 -22.91
N ALA A 121 -0.63 -50.78 -24.20
CA ALA A 121 -1.92 -51.24 -24.75
C ALA A 121 -2.41 -52.58 -24.16
N GLU A 122 -1.50 -53.45 -23.69
CA GLU A 122 -1.86 -54.71 -23.03
C GLU A 122 -2.27 -54.49 -21.56
N LYS A 123 -1.67 -53.50 -20.87
CA LYS A 123 -2.08 -53.08 -19.52
C LYS A 123 -3.40 -52.30 -19.52
N GLU A 124 -3.69 -51.56 -20.59
CA GLU A 124 -4.90 -50.74 -20.73
C GLU A 124 -6.18 -51.58 -20.59
N GLN A 125 -6.21 -52.80 -21.13
CA GLN A 125 -7.39 -53.68 -21.13
C GLN A 125 -7.88 -54.12 -19.74
N GLY A 126 -7.12 -53.84 -18.67
CA GLY A 126 -7.50 -54.08 -17.28
C GLY A 126 -7.29 -52.89 -16.33
N PHE A 127 -6.94 -51.71 -16.85
CA PHE A 127 -6.63 -50.54 -16.04
C PHE A 127 -7.92 -49.85 -15.55
N GLN A 128 -8.12 -49.87 -14.23
CA GLN A 128 -9.13 -49.04 -13.55
C GLN A 128 -8.38 -47.86 -12.92
N PRO A 129 -8.72 -46.60 -13.26
CA PRO A 129 -8.14 -45.44 -12.60
C PRO A 129 -8.36 -45.54 -11.08
N THR A 130 -7.29 -45.76 -10.31
CA THR A 130 -7.36 -45.84 -8.84
C THR A 130 -7.43 -44.46 -8.20
N VAL A 131 -7.12 -43.43 -8.99
CA VAL A 131 -7.11 -42.03 -8.59
C VAL A 131 -8.40 -41.40 -9.10
N ASP A 132 -9.16 -40.79 -8.19
CA ASP A 132 -10.33 -40.00 -8.54
C ASP A 132 -9.85 -38.71 -9.24
N THR A 133 -9.73 -38.79 -10.56
CA THR A 133 -9.34 -37.66 -11.42
C THR A 133 -10.31 -36.49 -11.26
N GLN A 134 -11.58 -36.75 -10.94
CA GLN A 134 -12.58 -35.72 -10.64
C GLN A 134 -12.22 -34.95 -9.36
N ALA A 135 -11.75 -35.65 -8.32
CA ALA A 135 -11.29 -35.04 -7.07
C ALA A 135 -10.02 -34.20 -7.27
N ILE A 136 -9.09 -34.64 -8.13
CA ILE A 136 -7.89 -33.86 -8.49
C ILE A 136 -8.29 -32.59 -9.25
N ILE A 137 -9.18 -32.70 -10.23
CA ILE A 137 -9.68 -31.55 -11.00
C ILE A 137 -10.34 -30.54 -10.06
N ALA A 138 -11.23 -30.98 -9.16
CA ALA A 138 -11.88 -30.11 -8.20
C ALA A 138 -10.88 -29.39 -7.27
N ASN A 139 -9.82 -30.09 -6.85
CA ASN A 139 -8.75 -29.49 -6.04
C ASN A 139 -7.94 -28.45 -6.83
N ILE A 140 -7.60 -28.72 -8.10
CA ILE A 140 -6.91 -27.77 -8.97
C ILE A 140 -7.78 -26.53 -9.22
N GLU A 141 -9.07 -26.70 -9.53
CA GLU A 141 -10.01 -25.60 -9.71
C GLU A 141 -10.10 -24.72 -8.46
N SER A 142 -10.17 -25.32 -7.27
CA SER A 142 -10.15 -24.60 -5.99
C SER A 142 -8.86 -23.79 -5.80
N GLN A 143 -7.70 -24.38 -6.13
CA GLN A 143 -6.42 -23.67 -6.07
C GLN A 143 -6.35 -22.52 -7.07
N LEU A 144 -6.86 -22.68 -8.29
CA LEU A 144 -6.89 -21.63 -9.30
C LEU A 144 -7.73 -20.42 -8.87
N ILE A 145 -8.88 -20.66 -8.22
CA ILE A 145 -9.70 -19.58 -7.64
C ILE A 145 -8.90 -18.82 -6.58
N HIS A 146 -8.25 -19.54 -5.67
CA HIS A 146 -7.47 -18.94 -4.60
C HIS A 146 -6.28 -18.11 -5.14
N VAL A 147 -5.60 -18.60 -6.18
CA VAL A 147 -4.52 -17.85 -6.86
C VAL A 147 -5.06 -16.55 -7.46
N LYS A 148 -6.22 -16.58 -8.12
CA LYS A 148 -6.86 -15.37 -8.67
C LYS A 148 -7.21 -14.36 -7.58
N GLU A 149 -7.73 -14.82 -6.45
CA GLU A 149 -8.04 -13.95 -5.30
C GLU A 149 -6.76 -13.32 -4.73
N MET A 150 -5.70 -14.10 -4.56
CA MET A 150 -4.39 -13.65 -4.10
C MET A 150 -3.78 -12.59 -5.02
N MET A 151 -3.87 -12.79 -6.34
CA MET A 151 -3.44 -11.80 -7.32
C MET A 151 -4.22 -10.50 -7.16
N SER A 152 -5.56 -10.57 -7.10
CA SER A 152 -6.40 -9.38 -6.93
C SER A 152 -6.11 -8.61 -5.62
N PHE A 153 -5.82 -9.34 -4.55
CA PHE A 153 -5.45 -8.74 -3.26
C PHE A 153 -4.08 -8.05 -3.31
N ARG A 154 -3.10 -8.68 -3.97
CA ARG A 154 -1.78 -8.10 -4.20
C ARG A 154 -1.86 -6.86 -5.07
N ASP A 155 -2.68 -6.86 -6.11
CA ASP A 155 -2.90 -5.69 -6.98
C ASP A 155 -3.49 -4.52 -6.21
N LYS A 156 -4.51 -4.76 -5.38
CA LYS A 156 -5.09 -3.73 -4.50
C LYS A 156 -4.06 -3.15 -3.54
N LYS A 157 -3.23 -3.99 -2.90
CA LYS A 157 -2.14 -3.52 -2.03
C LYS A 157 -1.06 -2.75 -2.79
N ASN A 158 -0.78 -3.13 -4.04
CA ASN A 158 0.18 -2.42 -4.88
C ASN A 158 -0.34 -1.01 -5.23
N ILE A 159 -1.61 -0.92 -5.65
CA ILE A 159 -2.27 0.37 -5.94
C ILE A 159 -2.25 1.28 -4.70
N SER A 160 -2.67 0.78 -3.53
CA SER A 160 -2.68 1.59 -2.32
C SER A 160 -1.27 2.02 -1.87
N SER A 161 -0.26 1.18 -2.09
CA SER A 161 1.14 1.54 -1.82
C SER A 161 1.63 2.64 -2.77
N GLN A 162 1.25 2.60 -4.05
CA GLN A 162 1.58 3.65 -5.01
C GLN A 162 0.87 4.98 -4.69
N GLU A 163 -0.39 4.93 -4.27
CA GLU A 163 -1.13 6.11 -3.81
C GLU A 163 -0.49 6.72 -2.57
N SER A 164 -0.09 5.89 -1.60
CA SER A 164 0.63 6.35 -0.41
C SER A 164 1.96 7.01 -0.79
N TYR A 165 2.71 6.44 -1.73
CA TYR A 165 3.95 7.06 -2.23
C TYR A 165 3.70 8.43 -2.86
N LYS A 166 2.68 8.55 -3.72
CA LYS A 166 2.31 9.82 -4.37
C LYS A 166 1.95 10.87 -3.31
N LYS A 167 1.11 10.51 -2.35
CA LYS A 167 0.70 11.40 -1.26
C LYS A 167 1.90 11.87 -0.43
N THR A 168 2.77 10.96 0.01
CA THR A 168 3.97 11.35 0.78
C THR A 168 4.90 12.25 -0.05
N SER A 169 4.99 12.04 -1.36
CA SER A 169 5.76 12.92 -2.25
C SER A 169 5.14 14.33 -2.34
N GLU A 170 3.82 14.43 -2.39
CA GLU A 170 3.09 15.70 -2.37
C GLU A 170 3.26 16.43 -1.02
N ASP A 171 3.21 15.71 0.10
CA ASP A 171 3.43 16.27 1.44
C ASP A 171 4.84 16.88 1.57
N ILE A 172 5.87 16.26 1.01
CA ILE A 172 7.25 16.81 0.98
C ILE A 172 7.29 18.10 0.17
N LYS A 173 6.62 18.15 -0.99
CA LYS A 173 6.55 19.36 -1.81
C LYS A 173 5.79 20.48 -1.10
N ALA A 174 4.70 20.15 -0.41
CA ALA A 174 3.93 21.09 0.38
C ALA A 174 4.77 21.66 1.52
N LEU A 175 5.55 20.83 2.22
CA LEU A 175 6.46 21.28 3.28
C LEU A 175 7.52 22.25 2.74
N ARG A 176 8.14 21.94 1.60
CA ARG A 176 9.09 22.86 0.95
C ARG A 176 8.44 24.21 0.66
N LYS A 177 7.25 24.20 0.05
CA LYS A 177 6.52 25.42 -0.29
C LYS A 177 6.18 26.23 0.97
N HIS A 178 5.85 25.57 2.07
CA HIS A 178 5.61 26.23 3.34
C HIS A 178 6.85 26.97 3.85
N PHE A 179 8.05 26.38 3.74
CA PHE A 179 9.28 27.09 4.07
C PHE A 179 9.53 28.30 3.17
N GLU A 180 9.32 28.16 1.85
CA GLU A 180 9.44 29.28 0.91
C GLU A 180 8.50 30.43 1.31
N GLU A 181 7.23 30.15 1.61
CA GLU A 181 6.25 31.15 2.07
C GLU A 181 6.65 31.80 3.42
N MET A 182 7.27 31.04 4.33
CA MET A 182 7.79 31.58 5.58
C MET A 182 8.98 32.51 5.36
N PHE A 183 9.95 32.13 4.53
CA PHE A 183 11.11 32.96 4.22
C PHE A 183 10.71 34.25 3.51
N ASP A 184 9.79 34.18 2.53
CA ASP A 184 9.22 35.35 1.86
C ASP A 184 8.60 36.34 2.85
N LYS A 185 7.93 35.82 3.89
CA LYS A 185 7.30 36.66 4.92
C LYS A 185 8.33 37.33 5.82
N ILE A 186 9.40 36.62 6.18
CA ILE A 186 10.50 37.16 6.98
C ILE A 186 11.20 38.26 6.19
N GLU A 187 11.58 38.00 4.94
CA GLU A 187 12.22 38.97 4.06
C GLU A 187 11.39 40.26 3.93
N LYS A 188 10.10 40.14 3.58
CA LYS A 188 9.21 41.30 3.43
C LYS A 188 9.08 42.11 4.71
N ASN A 189 9.05 41.47 5.87
CA ASN A 189 8.99 42.17 7.14
C ASN A 189 10.30 42.91 7.44
N THR A 190 11.45 42.26 7.24
CA THR A 190 12.76 42.88 7.47
C THR A 190 13.01 44.06 6.53
N ILE A 191 12.63 43.96 5.26
CA ILE A 191 12.71 45.07 4.30
C ILE A 191 11.77 46.21 4.71
N ARG A 192 10.53 45.90 5.10
CA ARG A 192 9.58 46.93 5.57
C ARG A 192 10.09 47.65 6.82
N ASP A 193 10.72 46.94 7.74
CA ASP A 193 11.30 47.55 8.94
C ASP A 193 12.49 48.45 8.59
N LEU A 194 13.30 48.07 7.59
CA LEU A 194 14.35 48.93 7.03
C LEU A 194 13.77 50.18 6.37
N ASP A 195 12.75 50.04 5.53
CA ASP A 195 12.08 51.15 4.85
C ASP A 195 11.48 52.14 5.86
N ASN A 196 10.84 51.66 6.93
CA ASN A 196 10.30 52.50 7.99
C ASN A 196 11.41 53.31 8.68
N LYS A 197 12.53 52.68 9.04
CA LYS A 197 13.68 53.36 9.64
C LYS A 197 14.29 54.40 8.69
N MET A 198 14.31 54.11 7.39
CA MET A 198 14.80 55.04 6.37
C MET A 198 13.89 56.26 6.23
N GLU A 199 12.57 56.07 6.29
CA GLU A 199 11.63 57.19 6.26
C GLU A 199 11.70 58.03 7.55
N GLU A 200 11.85 57.41 8.72
CA GLU A 200 12.09 58.11 9.99
C GLU A 200 13.36 58.98 9.92
N LEU A 201 14.48 58.39 9.47
CA LEU A 201 15.73 59.13 9.30
C LEU A 201 15.58 60.30 8.33
N LYS A 202 14.88 60.09 7.21
CA LYS A 202 14.62 61.13 6.21
C LYS A 202 13.77 62.27 6.77
N ASP A 203 12.76 61.97 7.58
CA ASP A 203 11.93 62.97 8.23
C ASP A 203 12.72 63.79 9.27
N THR A 204 13.59 63.14 10.06
CA THR A 204 14.51 63.83 10.98
C THR A 204 15.45 64.75 10.21
N LEU A 205 16.14 64.26 9.19
CA LEU A 205 17.06 65.07 8.37
C LEU A 205 16.36 66.25 7.70
N LYS A 206 15.10 66.07 7.27
CA LYS A 206 14.30 67.16 6.70
C LYS A 206 13.96 68.21 7.75
N SER A 207 13.55 67.80 8.95
CA SER A 207 13.30 68.71 10.08
C SER A 207 14.56 69.49 10.43
N ASP A 208 15.71 68.83 10.46
CA ASP A 208 17.01 69.47 10.75
C ASP A 208 17.36 70.51 9.68
N MET A 209 17.16 70.19 8.39
CA MET A 209 17.35 71.16 7.31
C MET A 209 16.42 72.38 7.41
N GLU A 210 15.15 72.17 7.80
CA GLU A 210 14.19 73.27 7.99
C GLU A 210 14.61 74.17 9.17
N ASN A 211 15.05 73.57 10.28
CA ASN A 211 15.59 74.28 11.45
C ASN A 211 16.85 75.08 11.10
N LEU A 212 17.81 74.48 10.39
CA LEU A 212 19.03 75.14 9.92
C LEU A 212 18.74 76.32 8.98
N SER A 213 17.78 76.14 8.05
CA SER A 213 17.33 77.22 7.16
C SER A 213 16.74 78.39 7.95
N GLN A 214 15.94 78.10 8.98
CA GLN A 214 15.35 79.13 9.83
C GLN A 214 16.41 79.89 10.64
N VAL A 215 17.43 79.18 11.16
CA VAL A 215 18.59 79.77 11.82
C VAL A 215 19.37 80.67 10.85
N ASP A 216 19.66 80.20 9.64
CA ASP A 216 20.37 80.97 8.60
C ASP A 216 19.66 82.29 8.25
N VAL A 217 18.34 82.24 8.02
CA VAL A 217 17.53 83.43 7.74
C VAL A 217 17.55 84.41 8.91
N ASN A 218 17.41 83.92 10.14
CA ASN A 218 17.42 84.74 11.35
C ASN A 218 18.77 85.45 11.54
N LEU A 219 19.87 84.71 11.43
CA LEU A 219 21.22 85.25 11.57
C LEU A 219 21.55 86.26 10.46
N LYS A 220 21.21 85.97 9.19
CA LYS A 220 21.35 86.92 8.07
C LYS A 220 20.58 88.21 8.31
N ARG A 221 19.33 88.11 8.80
CA ARG A 221 18.49 89.28 9.10
C ARG A 221 19.10 90.16 10.20
N ILE A 222 19.63 89.55 11.26
CA ILE A 222 20.29 90.27 12.35
C ILE A 222 21.57 90.94 11.85
N ASN A 223 22.41 90.20 11.12
CA ASN A 223 23.67 90.71 10.60
C ASN A 223 23.45 91.93 9.67
N ALA A 224 22.46 91.86 8.78
CA ALA A 224 22.08 92.97 7.92
C ALA A 224 21.56 94.18 8.72
N ALA A 225 20.75 93.95 9.75
CA ALA A 225 20.21 95.01 10.59
C ALA A 225 21.29 95.72 11.41
N ILE A 226 22.23 94.98 12.00
CA ILE A 226 23.38 95.53 12.73
C ILE A 226 24.28 96.33 11.77
N SER A 227 24.57 95.79 10.59
CA SER A 227 25.45 96.43 9.60
C SER A 227 24.88 97.72 9.02
N ALA A 228 23.55 97.84 8.93
CA ALA A 228 22.87 99.04 8.41
C ALA A 228 22.70 100.16 9.47
N GLN A 229 23.15 99.94 10.71
CA GLN A 229 22.90 100.86 11.82
C GLN A 229 23.77 102.13 11.73
N THR A 230 23.13 103.30 11.61
CA THR A 230 23.73 104.62 11.85
C THR A 230 23.28 105.11 13.24
N ARG A 231 24.15 105.80 14.01
CA ARG A 231 23.93 106.19 15.43
C ARG A 231 22.49 106.68 15.69
N LYS A 232 21.66 105.83 16.31
CA LYS A 232 20.31 106.16 16.83
C LYS A 232 20.34 106.31 18.36
N GLY A 233 19.35 106.99 18.92
CA GLY A 233 19.29 107.31 20.36
C GLY A 233 19.21 106.07 21.28
N TYR A 234 19.69 106.23 22.52
CA TYR A 234 19.93 105.17 23.51
C TYR A 234 18.76 104.16 23.73
N PRO A 235 17.48 104.55 23.87
CA PRO A 235 16.40 103.60 24.17
C PRO A 235 16.08 102.62 23.02
N LEU A 236 16.21 103.08 21.77
CA LEU A 236 15.96 102.24 20.58
C LEU A 236 17.07 101.21 20.38
N THR A 237 18.32 101.59 20.66
CA THR A 237 19.48 100.71 20.58
C THR A 237 19.36 99.56 21.60
N PHE A 238 18.98 99.86 22.84
CA PHE A 238 18.80 98.84 23.90
C PHE A 238 17.73 97.80 23.55
N MET A 239 16.55 98.23 23.06
CA MET A 239 15.50 97.28 22.64
C MET A 239 15.93 96.38 21.48
N MET A 240 16.71 96.92 20.53
CA MET A 240 17.25 96.15 19.41
C MET A 240 18.27 95.12 19.90
N GLU A 241 19.21 95.49 20.78
CA GLU A 241 20.19 94.59 21.38
C GLU A 241 19.52 93.41 22.12
N MET A 242 18.51 93.69 22.96
CA MET A 242 17.77 92.63 23.66
C MET A 242 17.06 91.68 22.69
N LYS A 243 16.51 92.20 21.59
CA LYS A 243 15.88 91.38 20.55
C LYS A 243 16.89 90.50 19.82
N TYR A 244 18.08 91.02 19.52
CA TYR A 244 19.14 90.26 18.85
C TYR A 244 19.70 89.17 19.75
N MET A 245 19.96 89.48 21.04
CA MET A 245 20.44 88.49 21.99
C MET A 245 19.45 87.34 22.17
N ASN A 246 18.15 87.62 22.21
CA ASN A 246 17.13 86.57 22.28
C ASN A 246 17.18 85.65 21.05
N ILE A 247 17.17 86.22 19.84
CA ILE A 247 17.20 85.40 18.61
C ILE A 247 18.51 84.61 18.49
N MET A 248 19.66 85.21 18.84
CA MET A 248 20.94 84.49 18.89
C MET A 248 20.88 83.30 19.86
N SER A 249 20.41 83.53 21.09
CA SER A 249 20.27 82.47 22.08
C SER A 249 19.33 81.35 21.61
N THR A 250 18.23 81.67 20.92
CA THR A 250 17.35 80.65 20.34
C THR A 250 18.01 79.89 19.18
N SER A 251 18.83 80.57 18.36
CA SER A 251 19.55 79.95 17.26
C SER A 251 20.67 79.02 17.76
N GLU A 252 21.40 79.43 18.81
CA GLU A 252 22.40 78.59 19.48
C GLU A 252 21.76 77.33 20.05
N SER A 253 20.62 77.45 20.76
CA SER A 253 19.90 76.28 21.28
C SER A 253 19.49 75.30 20.18
N ILE A 254 18.99 75.79 19.04
CA ILE A 254 18.62 74.91 17.91
C ILE A 254 19.85 74.20 17.35
N LEU A 255 21.00 74.88 17.26
CA LEU A 255 22.24 74.28 16.77
C LEU A 255 22.81 73.25 17.76
N ASP A 256 22.72 73.53 19.06
CA ASP A 256 23.13 72.60 20.12
C ASP A 256 22.26 71.33 20.16
N ASP A 257 20.97 71.45 19.76
CA ASP A 257 20.03 70.33 19.68
C ASP A 257 20.24 69.46 18.41
N LEU A 258 21.03 69.90 17.43
CA LEU A 258 21.35 69.11 16.24
C LEU A 258 22.41 68.07 16.56
N ASP A 259 22.14 66.82 16.19
CA ASP A 259 23.12 65.75 16.34
C ASP A 259 24.18 65.84 15.23
N GLU A 260 25.37 66.36 15.56
CA GLU A 260 26.51 66.48 14.63
C GLU A 260 27.03 65.11 14.12
N GLY A 261 26.57 63.99 14.69
CA GLY A 261 27.05 62.62 14.40
C GLY A 261 26.30 61.84 13.32
N ASN A 262 25.35 62.44 12.62
CA ASN A 262 24.33 61.71 11.83
C ASN A 262 24.78 61.22 10.43
N ASP A 263 26.03 60.78 10.26
CA ASP A 263 26.41 59.94 9.12
C ASP A 263 25.85 58.53 9.34
N ALA A 264 24.55 58.36 9.06
CA ALA A 264 23.86 57.09 9.25
C ALA A 264 24.45 56.02 8.30
N VAL A 265 25.19 55.06 8.87
CA VAL A 265 25.67 53.88 8.14
C VAL A 265 24.67 52.75 8.30
N ILE A 266 24.16 52.23 7.19
CA ILE A 266 23.22 51.10 7.19
C ILE A 266 24.03 49.81 7.18
N THR A 267 23.88 49.01 8.24
CA THR A 267 24.48 47.68 8.35
C THR A 267 23.40 46.62 8.53
N PHE A 268 23.56 45.47 7.87
CA PHE A 268 22.71 44.31 8.06
C PHE A 268 23.50 43.19 8.73
N GLU A 269 22.99 42.70 9.85
CA GLU A 269 23.51 41.52 10.54
C GLU A 269 22.44 40.42 10.46
N CYS A 270 22.81 39.28 9.88
CA CYS A 270 21.92 38.14 9.79
C CYS A 270 21.67 37.56 11.18
N ASN A 271 20.46 37.07 11.45
CA ASN A 271 20.17 36.38 12.71
C ASN A 271 20.98 35.07 12.77
N PRO A 272 21.87 34.90 13.77
CA PRO A 272 22.69 33.69 13.90
C PRO A 272 21.89 32.39 14.02
N GLU A 273 20.67 32.45 14.53
CA GLU A 273 19.78 31.28 14.62
C GLU A 273 19.36 30.80 13.22
N ILE A 274 19.14 31.70 12.27
CA ILE A 274 18.78 31.37 10.89
C ILE A 274 19.98 30.75 10.18
N GLU A 275 21.16 31.37 10.33
CA GLU A 275 22.41 30.88 9.76
C GLU A 275 22.72 29.46 10.26
N SER A 276 22.64 29.25 11.57
CA SER A 276 22.82 27.95 12.20
C SER A 276 21.76 26.92 11.77
N PHE A 277 20.51 27.35 11.58
CA PHE A 277 19.43 26.45 11.18
C PHE A 277 19.61 25.93 9.76
N VAL A 278 19.98 26.81 8.82
CA VAL A 278 20.21 26.45 7.41
C VAL A 278 21.37 25.45 7.28
N ASP A 279 22.45 25.64 8.05
CA ASP A 279 23.61 24.76 8.03
C ASP A 279 23.33 23.37 8.64
N GLN A 280 22.34 23.26 9.53
CA GLN A 280 22.04 22.00 10.23
C GLN A 280 21.00 21.13 9.53
N ILE A 281 20.19 21.69 8.62
CA ILE A 281 19.15 20.91 7.92
C ILE A 281 19.75 20.11 6.76
N MET A 282 19.80 18.79 6.95
CA MET A 282 20.27 17.84 5.94
C MET A 282 19.16 16.97 5.32
N SER A 283 17.95 16.96 5.92
CA SER A 283 16.82 16.17 5.43
C SER A 283 15.49 16.78 5.87
N PHE A 284 14.44 16.62 5.05
CA PHE A 284 13.05 16.94 5.40
C PHE A 284 12.41 15.92 6.35
N GLY A 285 12.99 14.72 6.50
CA GLY A 285 12.43 13.68 7.35
C GLY A 285 13.05 12.30 7.15
N GLN A 286 12.38 11.27 7.68
CA GLN A 286 12.75 9.86 7.55
C GLN A 286 11.56 9.04 7.04
N PHE A 287 11.84 7.99 6.28
CA PHE A 287 10.83 7.07 5.75
C PHE A 287 10.89 5.73 6.49
N CYS A 288 9.73 5.23 6.91
CA CYS A 288 9.60 3.89 7.47
C CYS A 288 8.63 3.07 6.61
N ILE A 289 9.12 1.99 5.99
CA ILE A 289 8.29 1.03 5.26
C ILE A 289 8.09 -0.18 6.16
N SER A 290 7.02 -0.16 6.95
CA SER A 290 6.63 -1.31 7.77
C SER A 290 5.85 -2.31 6.93
N LYS A 291 6.38 -3.53 6.77
CA LYS A 291 5.62 -4.65 6.21
C LYS A 291 4.73 -5.20 7.33
N SER A 292 3.41 -5.08 7.20
CA SER A 292 2.52 -5.81 8.10
C SER A 292 2.66 -7.33 7.87
N PRO A 293 2.57 -8.16 8.93
CA PRO A 293 2.52 -9.60 8.76
C PRO A 293 1.40 -9.95 7.80
N SER A 294 1.74 -10.79 6.83
CA SER A 294 0.83 -11.23 5.77
C SER A 294 -0.37 -11.96 6.39
N THR A 295 -1.52 -11.31 6.47
CA THR A 295 -2.83 -11.99 6.65
C THR A 295 -3.25 -12.63 5.33
N THR A 296 -2.34 -13.32 4.66
CA THR A 296 -2.73 -14.29 3.64
C THR A 296 -3.49 -15.37 4.40
N PRO A 297 -4.78 -15.64 4.13
CA PRO A 297 -5.44 -16.82 4.65
C PRO A 297 -4.54 -18.01 4.35
N VAL A 298 -3.97 -18.61 5.40
CA VAL A 298 -3.18 -19.81 5.27
C VAL A 298 -4.20 -20.88 4.91
N TYR A 299 -4.16 -21.34 3.65
CA TYR A 299 -4.86 -22.56 3.29
C TYR A 299 -4.15 -23.71 3.99
N ILE A 300 -4.62 -24.03 5.21
CA ILE A 300 -4.23 -25.25 5.90
C ILE A 300 -5.02 -26.36 5.22
N SER A 301 -4.41 -27.02 4.24
CA SER A 301 -4.90 -28.33 3.82
C SER A 301 -4.80 -29.25 5.03
N PRO A 302 -5.91 -29.80 5.56
CA PRO A 302 -5.84 -30.69 6.70
C PRO A 302 -5.04 -31.92 6.30
N LYS A 303 -3.85 -32.10 6.89
CA LYS A 303 -3.01 -33.29 6.68
C LYS A 303 -3.66 -34.56 7.22
N HIS A 304 -4.60 -34.41 8.14
CA HIS A 304 -5.35 -35.49 8.78
C HIS A 304 -6.74 -34.97 9.17
N ILE A 305 -7.78 -35.76 8.93
CA ILE A 305 -9.16 -35.43 9.32
C ILE A 305 -9.64 -36.58 10.22
N ASP A 306 -9.67 -36.33 11.52
CA ASP A 306 -10.27 -37.23 12.50
C ASP A 306 -11.67 -36.77 12.90
N GLN A 307 -12.57 -37.74 13.13
CA GLN A 307 -13.95 -37.47 13.55
C GLN A 307 -14.14 -37.85 15.02
N HIS A 308 -14.56 -36.89 15.84
CA HIS A 308 -14.84 -37.09 17.26
C HIS A 308 -16.33 -36.90 17.57
N CYS A 309 -16.91 -37.81 18.35
CA CYS A 309 -18.30 -37.71 18.78
C CYS A 309 -18.40 -36.83 20.03
N ILE A 310 -19.00 -35.65 19.86
CA ILE A 310 -19.24 -34.66 20.93
C ILE A 310 -20.70 -34.68 21.44
N ARG A 311 -21.42 -35.75 21.13
CA ARG A 311 -22.83 -35.93 21.46
C ARG A 311 -22.97 -36.53 22.86
N MET A 312 -23.83 -35.95 23.69
CA MET A 312 -24.21 -36.55 24.96
C MET A 312 -25.24 -37.67 24.75
N SER A 313 -25.33 -38.59 25.71
CA SER A 313 -26.16 -39.82 25.60
C SER A 313 -27.64 -39.60 25.31
N HIS A 314 -28.19 -38.42 25.62
CA HIS A 314 -29.60 -38.07 25.42
C HIS A 314 -29.86 -37.25 24.14
N GLU A 315 -28.81 -36.84 23.43
CA GLU A 315 -28.92 -36.00 22.24
C GLU A 315 -29.01 -36.85 20.96
N ARG A 316 -29.59 -36.30 19.89
CA ARG A 316 -29.71 -36.97 18.58
C ARG A 316 -28.85 -36.34 17.50
N VAL A 317 -28.74 -35.01 17.51
CA VAL A 317 -28.01 -34.20 16.51
C VAL A 317 -27.34 -33.04 17.25
N CYS A 318 -26.19 -32.60 16.76
CA CYS A 318 -25.48 -31.41 17.23
C CYS A 318 -25.34 -30.43 16.05
N ASP A 319 -25.64 -29.15 16.24
CA ASP A 319 -25.43 -28.07 15.26
C ASP A 319 -24.39 -27.10 15.84
N ILE A 320 -23.11 -27.38 15.56
CA ILE A 320 -22.01 -26.61 16.13
C ILE A 320 -21.82 -25.32 15.33
N ARG A 321 -21.99 -24.19 16.01
CA ARG A 321 -21.94 -22.86 15.38
C ARG A 321 -20.66 -22.10 15.63
N GLY A 322 -19.95 -22.44 16.69
CA GLY A 322 -18.67 -21.84 17.01
C GLY A 322 -17.84 -22.75 17.91
N ILE A 323 -16.54 -22.55 17.84
CA ILE A 323 -15.52 -23.24 18.65
C ILE A 323 -14.45 -22.25 19.04
N CYS A 324 -13.92 -22.37 20.25
CA CYS A 324 -12.77 -21.60 20.68
C CYS A 324 -11.89 -22.41 21.64
N GLU A 325 -10.59 -22.11 21.65
CA GLU A 325 -9.59 -22.73 22.51
C GLU A 325 -9.13 -21.73 23.57
N LEU A 326 -9.20 -22.13 24.83
CA LEU A 326 -8.66 -21.35 25.95
C LEU A 326 -7.15 -21.55 26.06
N SER A 327 -6.48 -20.68 26.83
CA SER A 327 -5.02 -20.71 26.94
C SER A 327 -4.44 -21.99 27.56
N ASP A 328 -5.27 -22.77 28.24
CA ASP A 328 -4.89 -24.06 28.83
C ASP A 328 -5.16 -25.26 27.91
N GLY A 329 -5.58 -25.01 26.66
CA GLY A 329 -5.93 -26.04 25.66
C GLY A 329 -7.36 -26.55 25.77
N THR A 330 -8.17 -26.05 26.72
CA THR A 330 -9.58 -26.42 26.84
C THR A 330 -10.37 -25.91 25.64
N LEU A 331 -11.07 -26.80 24.95
CA LEU A 331 -11.93 -26.44 23.83
C LEU A 331 -13.37 -26.23 24.30
N VAL A 332 -14.00 -25.16 23.82
CA VAL A 332 -15.37 -24.78 24.16
C VAL A 332 -16.17 -24.60 22.88
N ILE A 333 -17.26 -25.34 22.76
CA ILE A 333 -18.11 -25.35 21.56
C ILE A 333 -19.54 -24.88 21.87
N ALA A 334 -20.13 -24.20 20.90
CA ALA A 334 -21.51 -23.75 20.92
C ALA A 334 -22.41 -24.69 20.10
N ASP A 335 -23.30 -25.42 20.77
CA ASP A 335 -24.27 -26.33 20.15
C ASP A 335 -25.65 -25.68 20.09
N ARG A 336 -26.04 -25.25 18.90
CA ARG A 336 -27.28 -24.51 18.66
C ARG A 336 -28.52 -25.36 18.84
N THR A 337 -28.51 -26.60 18.33
CA THR A 337 -29.66 -27.51 18.42
C THR A 337 -29.92 -27.91 19.86
N ASN A 338 -28.87 -28.17 20.63
CA ASN A 338 -29.00 -28.56 22.04
C ASN A 338 -28.96 -27.37 23.01
N ILE A 339 -28.99 -26.13 22.49
CA ILE A 339 -29.04 -24.88 23.26
C ILE A 339 -28.01 -24.91 24.40
N SER A 340 -26.78 -25.28 24.10
CA SER A 340 -25.77 -25.52 25.14
C SER A 340 -24.36 -25.13 24.70
N ILE A 341 -23.53 -24.89 25.71
CA ILE A 341 -22.08 -24.87 25.57
C ILE A 341 -21.54 -26.19 26.09
N LYS A 342 -20.60 -26.80 25.37
CA LYS A 342 -19.89 -28.00 25.80
C LYS A 342 -18.40 -27.68 25.94
N VAL A 343 -17.80 -28.21 26.99
CA VAL A 343 -16.38 -28.11 27.30
C VAL A 343 -15.75 -29.46 26.99
N LEU A 344 -14.67 -29.44 26.22
CA LEU A 344 -13.97 -30.61 25.73
C LEU A 344 -12.57 -30.67 26.36
N ASP A 345 -12.09 -31.88 26.65
CA ASP A 345 -10.69 -32.12 27.02
C ASP A 345 -9.75 -32.13 25.79
N ASP A 346 -8.46 -32.33 26.05
CA ASP A 346 -7.38 -32.49 25.05
C ASP A 346 -7.56 -33.72 24.14
N LYS A 347 -8.51 -34.60 24.45
CA LYS A 347 -8.90 -35.77 23.68
C LYS A 347 -10.26 -35.63 23.02
N TYR A 348 -10.81 -34.41 23.01
CA TYR A 348 -12.11 -34.06 22.42
C TYR A 348 -13.32 -34.77 23.06
N ASN A 349 -13.21 -35.23 24.30
CA ASN A 349 -14.35 -35.76 25.06
C ASN A 349 -15.09 -34.62 25.77
N VAL A 350 -16.41 -34.68 25.81
CA VAL A 350 -17.23 -33.71 26.55
C VAL A 350 -17.04 -33.94 28.05
N VAL A 351 -16.30 -33.05 28.72
CA VAL A 351 -16.04 -33.10 30.17
C VAL A 351 -17.06 -32.31 30.97
N HIS A 352 -17.67 -31.29 30.38
CA HIS A 352 -18.72 -30.50 31.01
C HIS A 352 -19.65 -29.86 29.98
N HIS A 353 -20.83 -29.42 30.42
CA HIS A 353 -21.78 -28.69 29.59
C HIS A 353 -22.61 -27.73 30.43
N MET A 354 -23.12 -26.67 29.77
CA MET A 354 -24.07 -25.73 30.32
C MET A 354 -25.21 -25.52 29.32
N THR A 355 -26.44 -25.71 29.76
CA THR A 355 -27.63 -25.32 28.99
C THR A 355 -27.80 -23.80 29.05
N LEU A 356 -28.02 -23.18 27.90
CA LEU A 356 -28.24 -21.76 27.73
C LEU A 356 -29.74 -21.43 27.69
N ALA A 357 -30.06 -20.14 27.89
CA ALA A 357 -31.44 -19.66 27.78
C ALA A 357 -31.94 -19.58 26.34
N PHE A 358 -31.03 -19.35 25.38
CA PHE A 358 -31.34 -19.19 23.97
C PHE A 358 -30.31 -19.92 23.09
N PRO A 359 -30.64 -20.29 21.85
CA PRO A 359 -29.71 -20.98 20.96
C PRO A 359 -28.48 -20.11 20.66
N PRO A 360 -27.25 -20.63 20.86
CA PRO A 360 -26.04 -19.90 20.51
C PRO A 360 -25.82 -19.81 19.00
N ASN A 361 -25.31 -18.66 18.56
CA ASN A 361 -24.99 -18.35 17.17
C ASN A 361 -23.49 -18.37 16.90
N ASP A 362 -22.66 -18.01 17.88
CA ASP A 362 -21.20 -18.09 17.80
C ASP A 362 -20.57 -17.97 19.20
N ILE A 363 -19.29 -18.30 19.32
CA ILE A 363 -18.48 -18.21 20.54
C ILE A 363 -17.07 -17.68 20.25
N CYS A 364 -16.52 -16.85 21.13
CA CYS A 364 -15.14 -16.42 21.03
C CYS A 364 -14.45 -16.28 22.40
N CYS A 365 -13.12 -16.38 22.41
CA CYS A 365 -12.33 -16.17 23.61
C CYS A 365 -12.28 -14.68 23.99
N VAL A 366 -12.44 -14.40 25.28
CA VAL A 366 -12.31 -13.07 25.88
C VAL A 366 -11.05 -12.97 26.72
N SER A 367 -10.70 -14.05 27.42
CA SER A 367 -9.47 -14.16 28.22
C SER A 367 -9.10 -15.62 28.42
N SER A 368 -8.05 -15.90 29.20
CA SER A 368 -7.56 -17.25 29.50
C SER A 368 -8.61 -18.21 30.03
N THR A 369 -9.65 -17.73 30.72
CA THR A 369 -10.73 -18.56 31.29
C THR A 369 -12.12 -18.07 30.92
N LYS A 370 -12.25 -17.15 29.97
CA LYS A 370 -13.54 -16.53 29.64
C LYS A 370 -13.85 -16.60 28.17
N VAL A 371 -15.11 -16.89 27.88
CA VAL A 371 -15.67 -16.91 26.52
C VAL A 371 -16.89 -16.00 26.44
N ALA A 372 -17.08 -15.37 25.30
CA ALA A 372 -18.29 -14.65 24.95
C ALA A 372 -19.13 -15.52 24.01
N VAL A 373 -20.42 -15.66 24.31
CA VAL A 373 -21.37 -16.41 23.48
C VAL A 373 -22.43 -15.47 22.96
N ALA A 374 -22.57 -15.40 21.64
CA ALA A 374 -23.61 -14.63 20.97
C ALA A 374 -24.89 -15.45 20.83
N MET A 375 -26.03 -14.86 21.19
CA MET A 375 -27.35 -15.46 21.12
C MET A 375 -28.38 -14.44 20.64
N ASN A 376 -29.53 -14.91 20.16
CA ASN A 376 -30.69 -14.05 19.92
C ASN A 376 -31.73 -14.30 21.01
N SER A 377 -32.02 -13.27 21.80
CA SER A 377 -33.11 -13.27 22.77
C SER A 377 -34.43 -12.88 22.11
N MET A 378 -35.54 -12.92 22.86
CA MET A 378 -36.85 -12.48 22.37
C MET A 378 -36.90 -10.98 22.02
N THR A 379 -36.02 -10.16 22.60
CA THR A 379 -36.03 -8.69 22.49
C THR A 379 -34.88 -8.11 21.67
N GLY A 380 -33.99 -8.95 21.15
CA GLY A 380 -32.82 -8.55 20.36
C GLY A 380 -31.59 -9.45 20.57
N GLY A 381 -30.43 -9.01 20.10
CA GLY A 381 -29.17 -9.72 20.30
C GLY A 381 -28.75 -9.74 21.77
N GLN A 382 -28.13 -10.83 22.21
CA GLN A 382 -27.58 -10.97 23.56
C GLN A 382 -26.17 -11.57 23.49
N ILE A 383 -25.26 -11.04 24.31
CA ILE A 383 -23.94 -11.64 24.53
C ILE A 383 -23.83 -12.00 25.99
N ILE A 384 -23.51 -13.25 26.29
CA ILE A 384 -23.17 -13.70 27.64
C ILE A 384 -21.67 -13.92 27.74
N ILE A 385 -21.08 -13.53 28.86
CA ILE A 385 -19.70 -13.84 29.22
C ILE A 385 -19.75 -15.00 30.20
N LEU A 386 -19.12 -16.10 29.83
CA LEU A 386 -19.00 -17.28 30.67
C LEU A 386 -17.56 -17.37 31.19
N ASN A 387 -17.43 -17.67 32.47
CA ASN A 387 -16.20 -18.17 33.05
C ASN A 387 -16.19 -19.70 32.94
N VAL A 388 -15.17 -20.24 32.27
CA VAL A 388 -15.08 -21.65 31.90
C VAL A 388 -13.86 -22.27 32.55
N THR A 389 -14.09 -23.39 33.21
CA THR A 389 -13.07 -24.31 33.69
C THR A 389 -13.47 -25.73 33.30
N THR A 390 -12.52 -26.66 33.30
CA THR A 390 -12.81 -28.08 33.04
C THR A 390 -13.83 -28.71 34.00
N LYS A 391 -14.04 -28.10 35.18
CA LYS A 391 -14.96 -28.59 36.21
C LYS A 391 -16.28 -27.83 36.32
N ASN A 392 -16.33 -26.60 35.81
CA ASN A 392 -17.46 -25.71 36.01
C ASN A 392 -17.54 -24.64 34.93
N VAL A 393 -18.77 -24.30 34.51
CA VAL A 393 -19.07 -23.15 33.68
C VAL A 393 -20.05 -22.25 34.45
N THR A 394 -19.79 -20.95 34.52
CA THR A 394 -20.67 -19.99 35.19
C THR A 394 -20.87 -18.73 34.36
N VAL A 395 -22.09 -18.21 34.33
CA VAL A 395 -22.40 -16.91 33.73
C VAL A 395 -21.82 -15.81 34.61
N GLU A 396 -20.99 -14.95 34.03
CA GLU A 396 -20.44 -13.79 34.71
C GLU A 396 -21.27 -12.55 34.40
N ASN A 397 -21.39 -12.21 33.11
CA ASN A 397 -22.10 -11.01 32.65
C ASN A 397 -23.04 -11.35 31.50
N THR A 398 -24.12 -10.58 31.37
CA THR A 398 -25.05 -10.64 30.24
C THR A 398 -25.26 -9.24 29.69
N TYR A 399 -25.09 -9.08 28.37
CA TYR A 399 -25.27 -7.84 27.65
C TYR A 399 -26.40 -7.99 26.64
N GLU A 400 -27.38 -7.10 26.68
CA GLU A 400 -28.52 -7.10 25.77
C GLU A 400 -28.44 -5.93 24.79
N PHE A 401 -28.70 -6.22 23.52
CA PHE A 401 -28.65 -5.26 22.42
C PHE A 401 -30.03 -5.18 21.77
N LYS A 402 -30.64 -4.00 21.80
CA LYS A 402 -31.87 -3.74 21.06
C LYS A 402 -31.51 -3.37 19.63
N HIS A 403 -32.08 -4.07 18.64
CA HIS A 403 -31.82 -3.80 17.23
C HIS A 403 -32.33 -2.42 16.75
N ASN A 404 -33.11 -1.72 17.56
CA ASN A 404 -33.62 -0.37 17.27
C ASN A 404 -33.15 0.64 18.33
N ALA A 405 -31.88 1.04 18.26
CA ALA A 405 -31.47 2.32 18.83
C ALA A 405 -31.91 3.42 17.85
N LEU A 406 -33.16 3.88 17.97
CA LEU A 406 -33.51 5.17 17.38
C LEU A 406 -32.57 6.21 18.00
N ALA A 407 -31.72 6.81 17.16
CA ALA A 407 -30.93 7.97 17.52
C ALA A 407 -31.89 8.98 18.17
N SER A 408 -31.73 9.19 19.47
CA SER A 408 -32.45 10.28 20.14
C SER A 408 -31.80 11.60 19.70
N PRO A 409 -32.61 12.65 19.46
CA PRO A 409 -32.15 13.94 18.94
C PRO A 409 -31.19 14.67 19.88
#